data_AF-A0A537QSC9-F1
#
_entry.id   AF-A0A537QSC9-F1
#
_cell.length_a   1.000
_cell.length_b   1.000
_cell.length_c   1.000
_cell.angle_alpha   90.00
_cell.angle_beta   90.00
_cell.angle_gamma   90.00
#
_symmetry.space_group_name_H-M   'P 1'
#
loop_
_entity.id
_entity.type
_entity.pdbx_description
1 polymer ?
#
loop_
_entity_poly.entity_id
_entity_poly.type
_entity_poly.pdbx_seq_one_letter_code
_entity_poly.pdbx_strand_id
1 'polypeptide(L)'
;MPLRSPAARFQRKRWGAALLLLLTALVTNSGAARAAEFVDAAGRRVMLPEPIERVMPASPTAEVLVFVLAPQKIAALSGPARRGGVAGHRVPVLSWRPGMGPESMAATARRLHPDLIIDAGLVTPERAAFADQVQQLTGVPYILVDDSFARIPAILRGIAAILDAPAHGDLTERGRHLGRYAEQAINALRGRLLIRPPDSRPHVYYGRNPDGLEAALPGSPEGETIDQAGAINVAGSLGRGHLVGITPAQLFAWNPEIIIAERRSFYDALRRNRVWRGLAAVRNKRVYLAPSSPFGWIDDPPGVNRLIGLYWLSGLFYPDSNQEDLHAATCEFYDLFYRIKLTNGQIDAMLRSAGVEPAATPRPIGEPLVGLGAAPLPPLPSTPPAAPNPATPPASSTSPMSPLAPLPSSPTTSAAPTTTPALPGVQVPAAPSTAAATCTLPGANTPLGMESTTARGLSPLPESSPLGSAPGVPPPGRRGQAPGLSSPGALSQ
;
A
#
# COMPACT_ATOMS: atom_id res chain seq x y z
N MET A 1 36.03 17.35 80.76
CA MET A 1 35.37 16.15 80.19
C MET A 1 33.94 16.50 79.80
N PRO A 2 33.59 16.63 78.51
CA PRO A 2 32.19 16.70 78.11
C PRO A 2 31.70 15.33 77.64
N LEU A 3 30.52 14.95 78.16
CA LEU A 3 29.80 13.72 77.89
C LEU A 3 29.29 13.70 76.43
N ARG A 4 29.78 12.74 75.63
CA ARG A 4 29.21 12.44 74.30
C ARG A 4 27.86 11.76 74.46
N SER A 5 26.80 12.45 74.06
CA SER A 5 25.41 11.98 74.11
C SER A 5 25.16 10.81 73.14
N PRO A 6 24.54 9.69 73.57
CA PRO A 6 24.34 8.49 72.76
C PRO A 6 23.25 8.59 71.67
N ALA A 7 22.53 9.71 71.60
CA ALA A 7 21.37 9.88 70.72
C ALA A 7 21.71 9.92 69.20
N ALA A 8 22.93 10.31 68.82
CA ALA A 8 23.31 10.46 67.42
C ALA A 8 23.57 9.13 66.67
N ARG A 9 23.81 8.02 67.39
CA ARG A 9 24.06 6.70 66.79
C ARG A 9 22.80 5.98 66.35
N PHE A 10 21.64 6.26 66.97
CA PHE A 10 20.39 5.61 66.63
C PHE A 10 19.71 6.19 65.39
N GLN A 11 19.90 7.48 65.10
CA GLN A 11 19.35 8.05 63.86
C GLN A 11 20.08 7.53 62.63
N ARG A 12 21.42 7.50 62.57
CA ARG A 12 22.14 7.00 61.37
C ARG A 12 21.78 5.55 60.97
N LYS A 13 21.44 4.68 61.92
CA LYS A 13 20.97 3.30 61.64
C LYS A 13 19.56 3.25 61.02
N ARG A 14 18.67 4.17 61.38
CA ARG A 14 17.30 4.23 60.85
C ARG A 14 17.26 4.72 59.39
N TRP A 15 18.14 5.64 59.02
CA TRP A 15 18.24 6.14 57.64
C TRP A 15 18.89 5.10 56.70
N GLY A 16 19.88 4.33 57.18
CA GLY A 16 20.47 3.23 56.41
C GLY A 16 19.49 2.08 56.12
N ALA A 17 18.65 1.73 57.09
CA ALA A 17 17.62 0.70 56.91
C ALA A 17 16.50 1.16 55.96
N ALA A 18 16.11 2.43 56.01
CA ALA A 18 15.11 2.99 55.09
C ALA A 18 15.64 3.06 53.64
N LEU A 19 16.91 3.41 53.44
CA LEU A 19 17.52 3.44 52.10
C LEU A 19 17.69 2.02 51.52
N LEU A 20 18.02 1.02 52.35
CA LEU A 20 18.12 -0.38 51.94
C LEU A 20 16.75 -0.99 51.61
N LEU A 21 15.69 -0.60 52.33
CA LEU A 21 14.30 -0.98 52.03
C LEU A 21 13.79 -0.32 50.75
N LEU A 22 14.17 0.93 50.46
CA LEU A 22 13.82 1.59 49.20
C LEU A 22 14.57 0.98 48.00
N LEU A 23 15.84 0.61 48.17
CA LEU A 23 16.62 -0.09 47.14
C LEU A 23 16.14 -1.52 46.89
N THR A 24 15.70 -2.25 47.92
CA THR A 24 15.10 -3.58 47.75
C THR A 24 13.70 -3.51 47.14
N ALA A 25 12.89 -2.50 47.48
CA ALA A 25 11.59 -2.26 46.84
C ALA A 25 11.71 -1.81 45.36
N LEU A 26 12.80 -1.12 44.97
CA LEU A 26 13.05 -0.80 43.57
C LEU A 26 13.52 -2.01 42.75
N VAL A 27 14.18 -3.00 43.36
CA VAL A 27 14.63 -4.22 42.66
C VAL A 27 13.50 -5.24 42.50
N THR A 28 12.50 -5.26 43.39
CA THR A 28 11.36 -6.21 43.30
C THR A 28 10.22 -5.73 42.40
N ASN A 29 10.20 -4.47 41.96
CA ASN A 29 9.17 -3.94 41.06
C ASN A 29 9.56 -3.98 39.57
N SER A 30 10.67 -4.62 39.22
CA SER A 30 10.96 -5.04 37.85
C SER A 30 10.05 -6.21 37.51
N GLY A 31 8.83 -5.93 37.04
CA GLY A 31 7.94 -6.94 36.49
C GLY A 31 8.74 -7.77 35.48
N ALA A 32 8.88 -9.08 35.73
CA ALA A 32 9.59 -9.96 34.82
C ALA A 32 8.91 -9.86 33.45
N ALA A 33 9.62 -9.31 32.47
CA ALA A 33 9.21 -9.39 31.07
C ALA A 33 8.99 -10.86 30.76
N ARG A 34 7.74 -11.26 30.53
CA ARG A 34 7.43 -12.63 30.16
C ARG A 34 7.88 -12.80 28.73
N ALA A 35 8.78 -13.75 28.52
CA ALA A 35 9.19 -14.11 27.17
C ALA A 35 8.21 -15.16 26.64
N ALA A 36 7.45 -14.84 25.60
CA ALA A 36 6.59 -15.79 24.91
C ALA A 36 7.37 -16.47 23.77
N GLU A 37 7.24 -17.79 23.64
CA GLU A 37 7.82 -18.52 22.50
C GLU A 37 6.96 -18.28 21.25
N PHE A 38 7.58 -17.83 20.16
CA PHE A 38 6.96 -17.63 18.86
C PHE A 38 7.65 -18.46 17.79
N VAL A 39 6.88 -19.08 16.89
CA VAL A 39 7.41 -19.77 15.72
C VAL A 39 7.18 -18.90 14.49
N ASP A 40 8.27 -18.45 13.88
CA ASP A 40 8.19 -17.57 12.71
C ASP A 40 7.93 -18.33 11.40
N ALA A 41 7.82 -17.60 10.29
CA ALA A 41 7.50 -18.19 8.99
C ALA A 41 8.62 -19.10 8.43
N ALA A 42 9.84 -19.02 8.99
CA ALA A 42 10.95 -19.94 8.68
C ALA A 42 10.96 -21.18 9.61
N GLY A 43 10.02 -21.29 10.53
CA GLY A 43 9.97 -22.37 11.53
C GLY A 43 10.93 -22.16 12.70
N ARG A 44 11.51 -20.98 12.85
CA ARG A 44 12.45 -20.67 13.94
C ARG A 44 11.67 -20.35 15.21
N ARG A 45 12.13 -20.90 16.34
CA ARG A 45 11.62 -20.58 17.68
C ARG A 45 12.33 -19.34 18.20
N VAL A 46 11.58 -18.27 18.43
CA VAL A 46 12.09 -16.97 18.85
C VAL A 46 11.37 -16.57 20.14
N MET A 47 12.14 -16.18 21.16
CA MET A 47 11.59 -15.67 22.41
C MET A 47 11.28 -14.18 22.27
N LEU A 48 10.01 -13.81 22.37
CA LEU A 48 9.56 -12.43 22.25
C LEU A 48 9.37 -11.79 23.63
N PRO A 49 9.90 -10.58 23.88
CA PRO A 49 9.64 -9.87 25.13
C PRO A 49 8.19 -9.41 25.19
N GLU A 50 7.65 -9.32 26.40
CA GLU A 50 6.39 -8.65 26.68
C GLU A 50 6.62 -7.56 27.74
N PRO A 51 6.26 -6.29 27.49
CA PRO A 51 5.64 -5.74 26.28
C PRO A 51 6.64 -5.42 25.13
N ILE A 52 6.15 -5.33 23.89
CA ILE A 52 6.91 -4.86 22.71
C ILE A 52 6.50 -3.43 22.41
N GLU A 53 7.37 -2.44 22.60
CA GLU A 53 7.06 -1.02 22.34
C GLU A 53 7.82 -0.44 21.15
N ARG A 54 8.97 -1.01 20.81
CA ARG A 54 9.86 -0.53 19.75
C ARG A 54 10.13 -1.61 18.72
N VAL A 55 9.49 -1.51 17.57
CA VAL A 55 9.65 -2.42 16.44
C VAL A 55 10.55 -1.78 15.39
N MET A 56 11.63 -2.46 15.02
CA MET A 56 12.46 -2.08 13.88
C MET A 56 12.06 -2.91 12.65
N PRO A 57 11.48 -2.30 11.60
CA PRO A 57 11.32 -2.96 10.32
C PRO A 57 12.68 -3.19 9.66
N ALA A 58 12.95 -4.42 9.21
CA ALA A 58 14.20 -4.77 8.53
C ALA A 58 14.21 -4.38 7.05
N SER A 59 13.04 -4.06 6.48
CA SER A 59 12.84 -3.72 5.08
C SER A 59 11.64 -2.78 4.91
N PRO A 60 11.52 -2.06 3.77
CA PRO A 60 10.34 -1.27 3.46
C PRO A 60 9.03 -2.09 3.47
N THR A 61 9.08 -3.37 3.07
CA THR A 61 7.93 -4.30 3.14
C THR A 61 7.43 -4.47 4.57
N ALA A 62 8.35 -4.75 5.51
CA ALA A 62 8.01 -4.84 6.93
C ALA A 62 7.52 -3.50 7.49
N GLU A 63 8.04 -2.38 7.00
CA GLU A 63 7.61 -1.04 7.44
C GLU A 63 6.12 -0.83 7.15
N VAL A 64 5.64 -1.19 5.95
CA VAL A 64 4.21 -1.07 5.62
C VAL A 64 3.36 -1.91 6.59
N LEU A 65 3.78 -3.14 6.90
CA LEU A 65 3.05 -4.01 7.82
C LEU A 65 2.94 -3.39 9.23
N VAL A 66 4.05 -2.92 9.79
CA VAL A 66 4.05 -2.29 11.12
C VAL A 66 3.28 -0.97 11.08
N PHE A 67 3.39 -0.20 9.99
CA PHE A 67 2.68 1.06 9.79
C PHE A 67 1.16 0.88 9.79
N VAL A 68 0.63 -0.13 9.11
CA VAL A 68 -0.83 -0.35 9.09
C VAL A 68 -1.36 -0.88 10.41
N LEU A 69 -0.54 -1.60 11.19
CA LEU A 69 -0.95 -2.19 12.47
C LEU A 69 -0.77 -1.19 13.63
N ALA A 70 0.47 -0.78 13.87
CA ALA A 70 0.89 -0.03 15.06
C ALA A 70 1.97 1.01 14.69
N PRO A 71 1.63 2.07 13.94
CA PRO A 71 2.60 3.06 13.47
C PRO A 71 3.35 3.75 14.63
N GLN A 72 2.73 3.84 15.81
CA GLN A 72 3.33 4.39 17.03
C GLN A 72 4.47 3.53 17.61
N LYS A 73 4.56 2.24 17.25
CA LYS A 73 5.61 1.32 17.72
C LYS A 73 6.82 1.30 16.77
N ILE A 74 6.81 2.03 15.65
CA ILE A 74 7.93 2.05 14.69
C ILE A 74 9.14 2.77 15.32
N ALA A 75 10.25 2.05 15.45
CA ALA A 75 11.51 2.59 15.98
C ALA A 75 12.26 3.46 14.96
N ALA A 76 12.14 3.16 13.67
CA ALA A 76 12.73 3.93 12.57
C ALA A 76 12.08 3.59 11.22
N LEU A 77 12.11 4.53 10.28
CA LEU A 77 11.65 4.33 8.90
C LEU A 77 12.82 3.87 8.02
N SER A 78 12.56 3.01 7.04
CA SER A 78 13.53 2.54 6.04
C SER A 78 14.02 3.64 5.10
N GLY A 79 13.21 4.69 4.89
CA GLY A 79 13.54 5.84 4.05
C GLY A 79 12.77 7.10 4.49
N PRO A 80 12.91 8.22 3.74
CA PRO A 80 12.15 9.42 4.04
C PRO A 80 10.66 9.14 4.08
N ALA A 81 9.96 9.69 5.08
CA ALA A 81 8.52 9.50 5.21
C ALA A 81 7.80 9.88 3.91
N ARG A 82 7.07 8.92 3.32
CA ARG A 82 6.21 9.18 2.17
C ARG A 82 5.05 10.10 2.63
N ARG A 83 4.54 10.97 1.74
CA ARG A 83 3.45 11.90 2.08
C ARG A 83 2.26 11.11 2.64
N GLY A 84 1.80 11.46 3.85
CA GLY A 84 0.77 10.70 4.58
C GLY A 84 1.32 9.73 5.64
N GLY A 85 2.64 9.58 5.75
CA GLY A 85 3.32 8.77 6.76
C GLY A 85 3.33 9.41 8.15
N VAL A 86 3.03 8.58 9.16
CA VAL A 86 3.04 8.80 10.62
C VAL A 86 2.78 10.27 11.03
N ALA A 87 1.51 10.67 11.01
CA ALA A 87 1.10 11.93 11.60
C ALA A 87 1.49 11.94 13.09
N GLY A 88 2.39 12.85 13.48
CA GLY A 88 2.63 13.21 14.87
C GLY A 88 3.86 12.61 15.57
N HIS A 89 4.61 11.67 14.97
CA HIS A 89 5.81 11.11 15.60
C HIS A 89 7.05 11.29 14.72
N ARG A 90 8.06 12.03 15.22
CA ARG A 90 9.38 12.15 14.60
C ARG A 90 10.18 10.88 14.86
N VAL A 91 10.08 9.92 13.95
CA VAL A 91 10.90 8.71 13.92
C VAL A 91 12.16 8.94 13.07
N PRO A 92 13.33 8.41 13.47
CA PRO A 92 14.54 8.51 12.67
C PRO A 92 14.37 7.79 11.32
N VAL A 93 15.03 8.33 10.29
CA VAL A 93 15.10 7.68 8.97
C VAL A 93 16.40 6.90 8.88
N LEU A 94 16.30 5.62 8.54
CA LEU A 94 17.41 4.74 8.24
C LEU A 94 17.90 4.97 6.82
N SER A 95 19.18 4.71 6.60
CA SER A 95 19.75 4.55 5.26
C SER A 95 19.65 3.08 4.85
N TRP A 96 18.44 2.51 4.92
CA TRP A 96 18.22 1.14 4.46
C TRP A 96 18.56 1.03 2.98
N ARG A 97 19.18 -0.08 2.59
CA ARG A 97 19.56 -0.37 1.21
C ARG A 97 19.39 -1.87 0.93
N PRO A 98 18.95 -2.25 -0.28
CA PRO A 98 19.03 -3.63 -0.72
C PRO A 98 20.46 -4.19 -0.55
N GLY A 99 20.57 -5.43 -0.09
CA GLY A 99 21.86 -6.10 0.13
C GLY A 99 22.63 -5.66 1.38
N MET A 100 22.01 -4.90 2.30
CA MET A 100 22.60 -4.61 3.60
C MET A 100 22.93 -5.91 4.35
N GLY A 101 24.21 -6.09 4.74
CA GLY A 101 24.66 -7.28 5.46
C GLY A 101 24.27 -7.30 6.95
N PRO A 102 24.37 -8.47 7.62
CA PRO A 102 23.96 -8.66 9.01
C PRO A 102 24.62 -7.71 10.01
N GLU A 103 25.92 -7.43 9.87
CA GLU A 103 26.66 -6.53 10.78
C GLU A 103 26.15 -5.08 10.73
N SER A 104 25.80 -4.60 9.53
CA SER A 104 25.25 -3.26 9.34
C SER A 104 23.84 -3.16 9.92
N MET A 105 23.03 -4.20 9.73
CA MET A 105 21.70 -4.31 10.34
C MET A 105 21.82 -4.35 11.88
N ALA A 106 22.76 -5.14 12.40
CA ALA A 106 23.02 -5.26 13.83
C ALA A 106 23.51 -3.94 14.44
N ALA A 107 24.40 -3.22 13.78
CA ALA A 107 24.84 -1.89 14.20
C ALA A 107 23.68 -0.89 14.24
N THR A 108 22.73 -1.00 13.29
CA THR A 108 21.52 -0.20 13.27
C THR A 108 20.60 -0.54 14.45
N ALA A 109 20.34 -1.83 14.69
CA ALA A 109 19.54 -2.28 15.83
C ALA A 109 20.16 -1.83 17.17
N ARG A 110 21.47 -1.99 17.35
CA ARG A 110 22.18 -1.53 18.57
C ARG A 110 22.05 -0.02 18.82
N ARG A 111 21.96 0.80 17.77
CA ARG A 111 21.73 2.25 17.90
C ARG A 111 20.29 2.60 18.24
N LEU A 112 19.33 1.84 17.73
CA LEU A 112 17.90 2.12 17.88
C LEU A 112 17.29 1.53 19.15
N HIS A 113 17.94 0.53 19.72
CA HIS A 113 17.46 -0.28 20.84
C HIS A 113 15.99 -0.73 20.64
N PRO A 114 15.69 -1.50 19.58
CA PRO A 114 14.36 -2.08 19.40
C PRO A 114 14.16 -3.30 20.32
N ASP A 115 12.90 -3.57 20.65
CA ASP A 115 12.48 -4.76 21.37
C ASP A 115 12.29 -5.96 20.42
N LEU A 116 11.98 -5.66 19.15
CA LEU A 116 11.71 -6.64 18.10
C LEU A 116 12.17 -6.12 16.73
N ILE A 117 12.79 -6.98 15.94
CA ILE A 117 13.03 -6.77 14.50
C ILE A 117 12.03 -7.62 13.73
N ILE A 118 11.29 -7.00 12.80
CA ILE A 118 10.38 -7.71 11.89
C ILE A 118 10.91 -7.57 10.48
N ASP A 119 11.03 -8.70 9.78
CA ASP A 119 11.26 -8.73 8.34
C ASP A 119 10.13 -9.49 7.65
N ALA A 120 9.74 -8.98 6.48
CA ALA A 120 8.62 -9.50 5.72
C ALA A 120 9.03 -9.70 4.26
N GLY A 121 8.50 -10.75 3.64
CA GLY A 121 8.83 -11.13 2.27
C GLY A 121 8.85 -12.64 2.07
N LEU A 122 9.25 -13.08 0.87
CA LEU A 122 9.55 -14.48 0.59
C LEU A 122 10.57 -15.02 1.60
N VAL A 123 10.25 -16.13 2.26
CA VAL A 123 11.10 -16.77 3.26
C VAL A 123 11.99 -17.82 2.61
N THR A 124 13.30 -17.67 2.77
CA THR A 124 14.30 -18.62 2.27
C THR A 124 15.28 -19.02 3.38
N PRO A 125 16.01 -20.14 3.22
CA PRO A 125 17.07 -20.52 4.16
C PRO A 125 18.13 -19.43 4.37
N GLU A 126 18.46 -18.67 3.32
CA GLU A 126 19.42 -17.57 3.39
C GLU A 126 18.90 -16.43 4.26
N ARG A 127 17.61 -16.11 4.16
CA ARG A 127 16.97 -15.09 5.02
C ARG A 127 16.83 -15.57 6.46
N ALA A 128 16.55 -16.85 6.68
CA ALA A 128 16.56 -17.46 8.00
C ALA A 128 17.94 -17.33 8.67
N ALA A 129 19.01 -17.69 7.95
CA ALA A 129 20.38 -17.55 8.42
C ALA A 129 20.77 -16.08 8.66
N PHE A 130 20.35 -15.16 7.78
CA PHE A 130 20.55 -13.72 7.98
C PHE A 130 19.93 -13.25 9.29
N ALA A 131 18.67 -13.62 9.53
CA ALA A 131 17.94 -13.23 10.72
C ALA A 131 18.56 -13.83 11.99
N ASP A 132 19.03 -15.08 11.96
CA ASP A 132 19.75 -15.72 13.07
C ASP A 132 21.05 -14.96 13.39
N GLN A 133 21.81 -14.58 12.36
CA GLN A 133 23.06 -13.84 12.54
C GLN A 133 22.80 -12.46 13.16
N VAL A 134 21.81 -11.72 12.69
CA VAL A 134 21.44 -10.41 13.28
C VAL A 134 21.00 -10.57 14.73
N GLN A 135 20.16 -11.58 15.03
CA GLN A 135 19.72 -11.86 16.40
C GLN A 135 20.90 -12.21 17.31
N GLN A 136 21.85 -13.04 16.87
CA GLN A 136 23.06 -13.38 17.63
C GLN A 136 23.94 -12.16 17.91
N LEU A 137 24.11 -11.27 16.92
CA LEU A 137 24.95 -10.07 17.04
C LEU A 137 24.34 -8.98 17.95
N THR A 138 23.04 -8.99 18.14
CA THR A 138 22.31 -7.90 18.82
C THR A 138 21.68 -8.33 20.13
N GLY A 139 21.35 -9.61 20.29
CA GLY A 139 20.47 -10.11 21.34
C GLY A 139 19.00 -9.70 21.16
N VAL A 140 18.64 -9.00 20.09
CA VAL A 140 17.27 -8.57 19.82
C VAL A 140 16.55 -9.65 19.02
N PRO A 141 15.34 -10.08 19.44
CA PRO A 141 14.53 -11.01 18.66
C PRO A 141 14.30 -10.53 17.24
N TYR A 142 14.46 -11.43 16.28
CA TYR A 142 14.23 -11.17 14.86
C TYR A 142 13.26 -12.20 14.32
N ILE A 143 12.10 -11.78 13.82
CA ILE A 143 11.10 -12.68 13.23
C ILE A 143 10.95 -12.48 11.73
N LEU A 144 10.74 -13.59 11.01
CA LEU A 144 10.41 -13.60 9.58
C LEU A 144 8.92 -13.81 9.36
N VAL A 145 8.37 -13.04 8.44
CA VAL A 145 6.95 -13.03 8.08
C VAL A 145 6.79 -13.25 6.57
N ASP A 146 5.99 -14.24 6.18
CA ASP A 146 5.70 -14.57 4.77
C ASP A 146 4.53 -13.73 4.24
N ASP A 147 4.82 -12.63 3.54
CA ASP A 147 3.81 -11.68 3.09
C ASP A 147 3.07 -12.08 1.79
N SER A 148 3.14 -13.35 1.38
CA SER A 148 2.34 -13.86 0.26
C SER A 148 0.84 -13.66 0.51
N PHE A 149 0.06 -13.45 -0.56
CA PHE A 149 -1.36 -13.13 -0.43
C PHE A 149 -2.12 -14.14 0.43
N ALA A 150 -1.82 -15.43 0.27
CA ALA A 150 -2.46 -16.50 1.04
C ALA A 150 -2.25 -16.39 2.56
N ARG A 151 -1.17 -15.72 2.99
CA ARG A 151 -0.77 -15.61 4.40
C ARG A 151 -1.10 -14.26 5.02
N ILE A 152 -1.26 -13.19 4.22
CA ILE A 152 -1.58 -11.84 4.71
C ILE A 152 -2.71 -11.81 5.77
N PRO A 153 -3.86 -12.49 5.61
CA PRO A 153 -4.92 -12.47 6.62
C PRO A 153 -4.48 -13.00 7.98
N ALA A 154 -3.68 -14.07 8.01
CA ALA A 154 -3.18 -14.65 9.24
C ALA A 154 -2.11 -13.77 9.89
N ILE A 155 -1.26 -13.14 9.07
CA ILE A 155 -0.19 -12.25 9.52
C ILE A 155 -0.75 -10.99 10.19
N LEU A 156 -1.74 -10.36 9.57
CA LEU A 156 -2.39 -9.18 10.14
C LEU A 156 -2.99 -9.49 11.52
N ARG A 157 -3.55 -10.69 11.71
CA ARG A 157 -4.08 -11.14 13.00
C ARG A 157 -2.97 -11.45 14.00
N GLY A 158 -1.99 -12.26 13.60
CA GLY A 158 -0.94 -12.78 14.48
C GLY A 158 0.04 -11.69 14.93
N ILE A 159 0.55 -10.88 14.02
CA ILE A 159 1.48 -9.80 14.35
C ILE A 159 0.79 -8.74 15.21
N ALA A 160 -0.48 -8.43 14.92
CA ALA A 160 -1.22 -7.50 15.76
C ALA A 160 -1.35 -8.01 17.20
N ALA A 161 -1.72 -9.28 17.40
CA ALA A 161 -1.80 -9.87 18.73
C ALA A 161 -0.46 -9.87 19.47
N ILE A 162 0.65 -10.15 18.77
CA ILE A 162 2.01 -10.08 19.33
C ILE A 162 2.36 -8.67 19.79
N LEU A 163 2.04 -7.66 18.97
CA LEU A 163 2.34 -6.26 19.30
C LEU A 163 1.42 -5.68 20.40
N ASP A 164 0.31 -6.35 20.68
CA ASP A 164 -0.68 -5.97 21.70
C ASP A 164 -0.51 -6.71 23.03
N ALA A 165 0.40 -7.70 23.07
CA ALA A 165 0.66 -8.48 24.27
C ALA A 165 1.32 -7.62 25.37
N PRO A 166 0.96 -7.82 26.65
CA PRO A 166 0.00 -8.80 27.17
C PRO A 166 -1.46 -8.29 27.23
N ALA A 167 -1.75 -7.04 26.82
CA ALA A 167 -3.03 -6.38 27.03
C ALA A 167 -4.19 -6.95 26.18
N HIS A 168 -3.91 -7.46 24.96
CA HIS A 168 -4.90 -8.04 24.03
C HIS A 168 -6.15 -7.16 23.82
N GLY A 169 -5.95 -5.88 23.48
CA GLY A 169 -7.00 -4.88 23.26
C GLY A 169 -7.11 -4.42 21.81
N ASP A 170 -6.89 -3.12 21.58
CA ASP A 170 -7.24 -2.43 20.33
C ASP A 170 -6.44 -2.91 19.11
N LEU A 171 -5.16 -3.27 19.26
CA LEU A 171 -4.36 -3.72 18.12
C LEU A 171 -4.82 -5.11 17.67
N THR A 172 -5.15 -6.00 18.59
CA THR A 172 -5.65 -7.35 18.27
C THR A 172 -6.94 -7.28 17.45
N GLU A 173 -7.90 -6.45 17.86
CA GLU A 173 -9.14 -6.23 17.10
C GLU A 173 -8.88 -5.54 15.76
N ARG A 174 -7.95 -4.59 15.70
CA ARG A 174 -7.50 -4.00 14.43
C ARG A 174 -6.93 -5.06 13.49
N GLY A 175 -6.06 -5.95 13.97
CA GLY A 175 -5.50 -7.05 13.19
C GLY A 175 -6.58 -8.01 12.67
N ARG A 176 -7.59 -8.31 13.49
CA ARG A 176 -8.77 -9.10 13.06
C ARG A 176 -9.57 -8.41 11.97
N HIS A 177 -9.80 -7.10 12.10
CA HIS A 177 -10.52 -6.33 11.10
C HIS A 177 -9.76 -6.29 9.77
N LEU A 178 -8.48 -5.93 9.78
CA LEU A 178 -7.64 -5.90 8.57
C LEU A 178 -7.50 -7.29 7.95
N GLY A 179 -7.36 -8.33 8.77
CA GLY A 179 -7.32 -9.72 8.30
C GLY A 179 -8.60 -10.16 7.61
N ARG A 180 -9.78 -9.77 8.12
CA ARG A 180 -11.08 -10.03 7.45
C ARG A 180 -11.18 -9.31 6.10
N TYR A 181 -10.78 -8.04 6.04
CA TYR A 181 -10.74 -7.30 4.77
C TYR A 181 -9.85 -7.99 3.74
N ALA A 182 -8.63 -8.39 4.14
CA ALA A 182 -7.69 -9.09 3.27
C ALA A 182 -8.27 -10.40 2.72
N GLU A 183 -8.91 -11.19 3.59
CA GLU A 183 -9.56 -12.44 3.22
C GLU A 183 -10.71 -12.24 2.22
N GLN A 184 -11.53 -11.20 2.42
CA GLN A 184 -12.60 -10.83 1.50
C GLN A 184 -12.05 -10.41 0.14
N ALA A 185 -11.04 -9.54 0.09
CA ALA A 185 -10.41 -9.09 -1.15
C ALA A 185 -9.85 -10.26 -1.97
N ILE A 186 -9.12 -11.16 -1.31
CA ILE A 186 -8.51 -12.32 -1.95
C ILE A 186 -9.59 -13.31 -2.45
N ASN A 187 -10.60 -13.60 -1.64
CA ASN A 187 -11.65 -14.56 -2.02
C ASN A 187 -12.57 -14.02 -3.11
N ALA A 188 -12.90 -12.72 -3.09
CA ALA A 188 -13.68 -12.07 -4.15
C ALA A 188 -12.98 -12.21 -5.51
N LEU A 189 -11.67 -11.94 -5.56
CA LEU A 189 -10.89 -12.08 -6.78
C LEU A 189 -10.80 -13.56 -7.24
N ARG A 190 -10.52 -14.49 -6.33
CA ARG A 190 -10.48 -15.93 -6.66
C ARG A 190 -11.80 -16.41 -7.27
N GLY A 191 -12.93 -16.02 -6.68
CA GLY A 191 -14.26 -16.36 -7.19
C GLY A 191 -14.47 -15.90 -8.64
N ARG A 192 -14.03 -14.68 -8.97
CA ARG A 192 -14.10 -14.15 -10.35
C ARG A 192 -13.22 -14.93 -11.33
N LEU A 193 -12.00 -15.29 -10.91
CA LEU A 193 -11.06 -16.02 -11.75
C LEU A 193 -11.50 -17.46 -12.07
N LEU A 194 -12.36 -18.07 -11.23
CA LEU A 194 -12.95 -19.38 -11.52
C LEU A 194 -13.92 -19.36 -12.72
N ILE A 195 -14.45 -18.18 -13.07
CA ILE A 195 -15.43 -18.01 -14.16
C ILE A 195 -14.71 -17.87 -15.52
N ARG A 196 -13.42 -17.52 -15.54
CA ARG A 196 -12.66 -17.23 -16.77
C ARG A 196 -11.63 -18.32 -17.07
N PRO A 197 -11.65 -18.91 -18.30
CA PRO A 197 -10.61 -19.84 -18.72
C PRO A 197 -9.20 -19.21 -18.65
N PRO A 198 -8.16 -19.94 -18.18
CA PRO A 198 -6.80 -19.43 -18.09
C PRO A 198 -6.25 -18.83 -19.39
N ASP A 199 -6.57 -19.42 -20.54
CA ASP A 199 -6.06 -18.97 -21.85
C ASP A 199 -6.79 -17.73 -22.40
N SER A 200 -7.88 -17.31 -21.76
CA SER A 200 -8.63 -16.09 -22.13
C SER A 200 -8.22 -14.86 -21.33
N ARG A 201 -7.21 -14.99 -20.47
CA ARG A 201 -6.71 -13.93 -19.59
C ARG A 201 -5.91 -12.91 -20.40
N PRO A 202 -5.93 -11.62 -20.03
CA PRO A 202 -5.24 -10.59 -20.81
C PRO A 202 -3.72 -10.73 -20.73
N HIS A 203 -3.04 -10.46 -21.85
CA HIS A 203 -1.59 -10.35 -21.90
C HIS A 203 -1.11 -9.00 -21.37
N VAL A 204 -0.36 -9.03 -20.27
CA VAL A 204 0.05 -7.83 -19.53
C VAL A 204 1.58 -7.75 -19.45
N TYR A 205 2.08 -6.54 -19.64
CA TYR A 205 3.45 -6.18 -19.29
C TYR A 205 3.44 -5.19 -18.11
N TYR A 206 4.12 -5.55 -17.02
CA TYR A 206 4.41 -4.65 -15.91
C TYR A 206 5.85 -4.13 -16.04
N GLY A 207 5.98 -2.86 -16.44
CA GLY A 207 7.26 -2.20 -16.67
C GLY A 207 7.73 -1.43 -15.44
N ARG A 208 8.82 -1.92 -14.85
CA ARG A 208 9.46 -1.35 -13.66
C ARG A 208 10.59 -0.39 -14.03
N ASN A 209 11.03 0.40 -13.06
CA ASN A 209 12.06 1.44 -13.17
C ASN A 209 11.65 2.62 -14.08
N PRO A 210 12.43 3.73 -14.08
CA PRO A 210 12.08 4.92 -14.83
C PRO A 210 11.97 4.73 -16.35
N ASP A 211 12.70 3.77 -16.92
CA ASP A 211 12.67 3.44 -18.35
C ASP A 211 11.62 2.38 -18.72
N GLY A 212 11.07 1.68 -17.71
CA GLY A 212 10.09 0.63 -17.92
C GLY A 212 10.66 -0.62 -18.56
N LEU A 213 11.97 -0.84 -18.48
CA LEU A 213 12.68 -1.93 -19.16
C LEU A 213 13.19 -3.01 -18.18
N GLU A 214 12.60 -3.08 -17.00
CA GLU A 214 12.73 -4.22 -16.10
C GLU A 214 11.37 -4.90 -15.92
N ALA A 215 11.34 -6.22 -16.07
CA ALA A 215 10.14 -7.03 -15.94
C ALA A 215 10.21 -7.87 -14.67
N ALA A 216 9.11 -7.92 -13.93
CA ALA A 216 8.91 -8.91 -12.88
C ALA A 216 8.44 -10.23 -13.50
N LEU A 217 9.20 -11.31 -13.33
CA LEU A 217 8.83 -12.62 -13.86
C LEU A 217 7.76 -13.29 -12.97
N PRO A 218 6.94 -14.20 -13.51
CA PRO A 218 5.93 -14.91 -12.74
C PRO A 218 6.51 -15.57 -11.48
N GLY A 219 5.86 -15.39 -10.34
CA GLY A 219 6.29 -15.88 -9.03
C GLY A 219 7.38 -15.05 -8.35
N SER A 220 7.82 -13.93 -8.94
CA SER A 220 8.59 -12.93 -8.19
C SER A 220 7.68 -12.16 -7.22
N PRO A 221 8.17 -11.73 -6.04
CA PRO A 221 7.40 -10.89 -5.12
C PRO A 221 6.83 -9.62 -5.79
N GLU A 222 7.60 -9.03 -6.70
CA GLU A 222 7.25 -7.82 -7.47
C GLU A 222 6.14 -8.07 -8.49
N GLY A 223 6.05 -9.29 -9.03
CA GLY A 223 5.04 -9.71 -10.02
C GLY A 223 3.82 -10.39 -9.41
N GLU A 224 3.86 -10.77 -8.13
CA GLU A 224 2.84 -11.62 -7.50
C GLU A 224 1.42 -11.01 -7.62
N THR A 225 1.28 -9.68 -7.51
CA THR A 225 -0.03 -9.01 -7.65
C THR A 225 -0.63 -9.19 -9.03
N ILE A 226 0.19 -9.14 -10.09
CA ILE A 226 -0.22 -9.37 -11.48
C ILE A 226 -0.66 -10.83 -11.65
N ASP A 227 0.12 -11.76 -11.08
CA ASP A 227 -0.19 -13.19 -11.13
C ASP A 227 -1.50 -13.51 -10.40
N GLN A 228 -1.70 -12.94 -9.20
CA GLN A 228 -2.94 -13.11 -8.41
C GLN A 228 -4.15 -12.50 -9.11
N ALA A 229 -3.99 -11.35 -9.76
CA ALA A 229 -5.05 -10.73 -10.57
C ALA A 229 -5.41 -11.52 -11.83
N GLY A 230 -4.66 -12.60 -12.13
CA GLY A 230 -4.98 -13.54 -13.18
C GLY A 230 -4.70 -12.98 -14.57
N ALA A 231 -3.61 -12.25 -14.77
CA ALA A 231 -3.13 -11.90 -16.11
C ALA A 231 -2.12 -12.92 -16.63
N ILE A 232 -1.92 -12.94 -17.95
CA ILE A 232 -0.79 -13.63 -18.58
C ILE A 232 0.37 -12.63 -18.66
N ASN A 233 1.40 -12.84 -17.85
CA ASN A 233 2.61 -12.04 -17.90
C ASN A 233 3.42 -12.38 -19.14
N VAL A 234 3.55 -11.43 -20.08
CA VAL A 234 4.25 -11.66 -21.35
C VAL A 234 5.75 -11.95 -21.18
N ALA A 235 6.34 -11.53 -20.05
CA ALA A 235 7.73 -11.83 -19.73
C ALA A 235 7.93 -13.27 -19.22
N GLY A 236 6.85 -14.04 -19.01
CA GLY A 236 6.93 -15.41 -18.50
C GLY A 236 7.77 -16.36 -19.35
N SER A 237 7.98 -16.07 -20.63
CA SER A 237 8.89 -16.84 -21.50
C SER A 237 10.36 -16.76 -21.08
N LEU A 238 10.74 -15.80 -20.22
CA LEU A 238 12.11 -15.59 -19.75
C LEU A 238 12.43 -16.34 -18.45
N GLY A 239 11.45 -16.99 -17.82
CA GLY A 239 11.63 -17.72 -16.58
C GLY A 239 10.66 -17.27 -15.48
N ARG A 240 11.05 -17.51 -14.22
CA ARG A 240 10.19 -17.31 -13.03
C ARG A 240 10.99 -16.82 -11.82
N GLY A 241 10.31 -16.13 -10.91
CA GLY A 241 10.79 -15.87 -9.54
C GLY A 241 11.79 -14.72 -9.36
N HIS A 242 12.15 -13.98 -10.41
CA HIS A 242 13.13 -12.89 -10.33
C HIS A 242 12.80 -11.74 -11.28
N LEU A 243 13.57 -10.66 -11.16
CA LEU A 243 13.51 -9.49 -12.04
C LEU A 243 14.48 -9.69 -13.22
N VAL A 244 14.10 -9.21 -14.40
CA VAL A 244 14.97 -9.28 -15.59
C VAL A 244 14.91 -7.99 -16.39
N GLY A 245 16.08 -7.53 -16.86
CA GLY A 245 16.15 -6.45 -17.84
C GLY A 245 15.69 -6.92 -19.21
N ILE A 246 14.92 -6.09 -19.90
CA ILE A 246 14.38 -6.37 -21.24
C ILE A 246 14.75 -5.26 -22.21
N THR A 247 14.71 -5.56 -23.51
CA THR A 247 14.93 -4.59 -24.58
C THR A 247 13.60 -4.08 -25.12
N PRO A 248 13.55 -2.86 -25.70
CA PRO A 248 12.36 -2.39 -26.41
C PRO A 248 11.89 -3.38 -27.49
N ALA A 249 12.83 -4.01 -28.21
CA ALA A 249 12.53 -5.01 -29.23
C ALA A 249 11.78 -6.22 -28.67
N GLN A 250 12.14 -6.71 -27.47
CA GLN A 250 11.40 -7.78 -26.80
C GLN A 250 9.97 -7.34 -26.44
N LEU A 251 9.79 -6.12 -25.92
CA LEU A 251 8.46 -5.60 -25.63
C LEU A 251 7.59 -5.48 -26.89
N PHE A 252 8.18 -5.08 -28.03
CA PHE A 252 7.49 -5.09 -29.33
C PHE A 252 7.16 -6.50 -29.83
N ALA A 253 8.05 -7.47 -29.62
CA ALA A 253 7.82 -8.85 -30.00
C ALA A 253 6.67 -9.48 -29.20
N TRP A 254 6.57 -9.18 -27.91
CA TRP A 254 5.46 -9.60 -27.07
C TRP A 254 4.15 -8.88 -27.39
N ASN A 255 4.23 -7.59 -27.75
CA ASN A 255 3.09 -6.74 -28.12
C ASN A 255 1.88 -6.90 -27.16
N PRO A 256 2.04 -6.60 -25.85
CA PRO A 256 1.02 -6.85 -24.85
C PRO A 256 -0.26 -6.05 -25.10
N GLU A 257 -1.38 -6.59 -24.63
CA GLU A 257 -2.68 -5.93 -24.69
C GLU A 257 -2.80 -4.78 -23.70
N ILE A 258 -2.13 -4.91 -22.55
CA ILE A 258 -2.11 -3.94 -21.46
C ILE A 258 -0.66 -3.69 -21.05
N ILE A 259 -0.30 -2.43 -20.86
CA ILE A 259 0.96 -2.04 -20.22
C ILE A 259 0.66 -1.27 -18.94
N ILE A 260 1.25 -1.73 -17.84
CA ILE A 260 1.21 -1.04 -16.57
C ILE A 260 2.62 -0.54 -16.26
N ALA A 261 2.75 0.76 -16.02
CA ALA A 261 4.00 1.40 -15.64
C ALA A 261 4.05 1.57 -14.12
N GLU A 262 5.18 1.20 -13.50
CA GLU A 262 5.49 1.56 -12.11
C GLU A 262 5.75 3.07 -12.00
N ARG A 263 6.52 3.62 -12.97
CA ARG A 263 7.02 4.99 -12.92
C ARG A 263 6.35 5.90 -13.92
N ARG A 264 6.06 7.14 -13.47
CA ARG A 264 5.43 8.18 -14.30
C ARG A 264 6.23 8.51 -15.57
N SER A 265 7.56 8.44 -15.52
CA SER A 265 8.43 8.67 -16.67
C SER A 265 8.16 7.70 -17.81
N PHE A 266 8.03 6.40 -17.50
CA PHE A 266 7.72 5.38 -18.49
C PHE A 266 6.28 5.52 -19.01
N TYR A 267 5.32 5.77 -18.13
CA TYR A 267 3.93 6.07 -18.51
C TYR A 267 3.84 7.24 -19.50
N ASP A 268 4.53 8.34 -19.23
CA ASP A 268 4.57 9.49 -20.13
C ASP A 268 5.30 9.18 -21.44
N ALA A 269 6.37 8.39 -21.39
CA ALA A 269 7.09 7.94 -22.58
C ALA A 269 6.18 7.14 -23.51
N LEU A 270 5.46 6.14 -23.00
CA LEU A 270 4.50 5.32 -23.76
C LEU A 270 3.43 6.17 -24.47
N ARG A 271 3.01 7.28 -23.86
CA ARG A 271 1.97 8.16 -24.42
C ARG A 271 2.49 9.21 -25.40
N ARG A 272 3.73 9.68 -25.22
CA ARG A 272 4.27 10.85 -25.96
C ARG A 272 5.30 10.48 -27.00
N ASN A 273 6.14 9.48 -26.73
CA ASN A 273 7.24 9.12 -27.63
C ASN A 273 6.71 8.34 -28.84
N ARG A 274 7.12 8.74 -30.04
CA ARG A 274 6.73 8.07 -31.29
C ARG A 274 7.21 6.63 -31.36
N VAL A 275 8.32 6.30 -30.70
CA VAL A 275 8.88 4.95 -30.67
C VAL A 275 7.83 3.93 -30.24
N TRP A 276 7.03 4.23 -29.21
CA TRP A 276 6.08 3.28 -28.61
C TRP A 276 4.72 3.16 -29.33
N ARG A 277 4.45 3.99 -30.36
CA ARG A 277 3.14 4.01 -31.05
C ARG A 277 2.76 2.69 -31.72
N GLY A 278 3.75 1.86 -32.02
CA GLY A 278 3.56 0.53 -32.63
C GLY A 278 3.03 -0.54 -31.67
N LEU A 279 2.93 -0.28 -30.37
CA LEU A 279 2.40 -1.24 -29.39
C LEU A 279 0.86 -1.24 -29.39
N ALA A 280 0.25 -2.43 -29.31
CA ALA A 280 -1.20 -2.59 -29.24
C ALA A 280 -1.80 -1.85 -28.03
N ALA A 281 -1.23 -2.01 -26.85
CA ALA A 281 -1.63 -1.28 -25.65
C ALA A 281 -1.65 0.25 -25.85
N VAL A 282 -0.65 0.82 -26.53
CA VAL A 282 -0.56 2.26 -26.80
C VAL A 282 -1.65 2.71 -27.77
N ARG A 283 -1.84 1.99 -28.88
CA ARG A 283 -2.90 2.30 -29.86
C ARG A 283 -4.30 2.23 -29.24
N ASN A 284 -4.53 1.22 -28.41
CA ASN A 284 -5.81 0.96 -27.78
C ASN A 284 -6.00 1.75 -26.47
N LYS A 285 -5.05 2.63 -26.12
CA LYS A 285 -5.05 3.45 -24.89
C LYS A 285 -5.14 2.61 -23.59
N ARG A 286 -4.65 1.37 -23.62
CA ARG A 286 -4.55 0.45 -22.47
C ARG A 286 -3.19 0.54 -21.80
N VAL A 287 -2.79 1.78 -21.50
CA VAL A 287 -1.55 2.10 -20.78
C VAL A 287 -1.92 2.80 -19.48
N TYR A 288 -1.43 2.27 -18.37
CA TYR A 288 -1.84 2.69 -17.02
C TYR A 288 -0.63 2.95 -16.13
N LEU A 289 -0.76 3.88 -15.19
CA LEU A 289 0.22 4.14 -14.15
C LEU A 289 -0.30 3.53 -12.85
N ALA A 290 0.50 2.65 -12.24
CA ALA A 290 0.17 2.08 -10.94
C ALA A 290 0.13 3.17 -9.85
N PRO A 291 -0.96 3.27 -9.06
CA PRO A 291 -0.98 4.14 -7.89
C PRO A 291 0.11 3.76 -6.87
N SER A 292 0.75 4.76 -6.27
CA SER A 292 1.96 4.55 -5.45
C SER A 292 2.08 5.43 -4.21
N SER A 293 1.00 6.11 -3.82
CA SER A 293 1.00 7.03 -2.67
C SER A 293 -0.06 6.63 -1.64
N PRO A 294 0.29 6.34 -0.38
CA PRO A 294 1.64 6.39 0.20
C PRO A 294 2.50 5.19 -0.22
N PHE A 295 1.90 4.06 -0.57
CA PHE A 295 2.61 2.84 -0.98
C PHE A 295 2.03 2.29 -2.30
N GLY A 296 2.85 1.57 -3.06
CA GLY A 296 2.50 0.94 -4.34
C GLY A 296 1.30 0.00 -4.28
N TRP A 297 0.45 0.00 -5.30
CA TRP A 297 -0.65 -0.97 -5.39
C TRP A 297 -0.22 -2.31 -5.99
N ILE A 298 0.91 -2.37 -6.70
CA ILE A 298 1.46 -3.62 -7.28
C ILE A 298 2.70 -4.06 -6.52
N ASP A 299 3.73 -3.21 -6.51
CA ASP A 299 4.97 -3.32 -5.77
C ASP A 299 5.49 -1.89 -5.48
N ASP A 300 6.61 -1.75 -4.76
CA ASP A 300 7.12 -0.51 -4.13
C ASP A 300 6.47 -0.09 -2.78
N PRO A 301 6.76 -0.81 -1.69
CA PRO A 301 7.35 -2.17 -1.68
C PRO A 301 6.26 -3.24 -1.85
N PRO A 302 6.62 -4.50 -2.20
CA PRO A 302 5.66 -5.58 -2.12
C PRO A 302 5.27 -5.78 -0.65
N GLY A 303 3.97 -5.78 -0.35
CA GLY A 303 3.46 -5.90 1.02
C GLY A 303 1.93 -5.86 1.09
N VAL A 304 1.38 -5.56 2.26
CA VAL A 304 -0.09 -5.52 2.50
C VAL A 304 -0.82 -4.43 1.70
N ASN A 305 -0.09 -3.40 1.26
CA ASN A 305 -0.55 -2.34 0.35
C ASN A 305 -1.06 -2.87 -1.00
N ARG A 306 -0.69 -4.10 -1.37
CA ARG A 306 -1.09 -4.71 -2.65
C ARG A 306 -2.55 -5.21 -2.67
N LEU A 307 -3.21 -5.31 -1.51
CA LEU A 307 -4.60 -5.79 -1.42
C LEU A 307 -5.57 -4.92 -2.23
N ILE A 308 -5.46 -3.59 -2.18
CA ILE A 308 -6.27 -2.70 -3.03
C ILE A 308 -5.93 -2.84 -4.52
N GLY A 309 -4.69 -3.20 -4.83
CA GLY A 309 -4.25 -3.51 -6.18
C GLY A 309 -5.04 -4.66 -6.81
N LEU A 310 -5.49 -5.64 -6.02
CA LEU A 310 -6.33 -6.74 -6.51
C LEU A 310 -7.65 -6.23 -7.09
N TYR A 311 -8.30 -5.29 -6.41
CA TYR A 311 -9.56 -4.67 -6.86
C TYR A 311 -9.35 -3.84 -8.13
N TRP A 312 -8.32 -3.01 -8.14
CA TRP A 312 -7.97 -2.20 -9.30
C TRP A 312 -7.64 -3.04 -10.54
N LEU A 313 -6.76 -4.03 -10.39
CA LEU A 313 -6.37 -4.89 -11.51
C LEU A 313 -7.52 -5.77 -11.98
N SER A 314 -8.39 -6.24 -11.07
CA SER A 314 -9.60 -6.96 -11.45
C SER A 314 -10.50 -6.13 -12.37
N GLY A 315 -10.74 -4.86 -12.01
CA GLY A 315 -11.48 -3.92 -12.85
C GLY A 315 -10.80 -3.61 -14.18
N LEU A 316 -9.47 -3.53 -14.18
CA LEU A 316 -8.66 -3.30 -15.39
C LEU A 316 -8.70 -4.47 -16.38
N PHE A 317 -8.61 -5.69 -15.85
CA PHE A 317 -8.47 -6.92 -16.63
C PHE A 317 -9.83 -7.46 -17.06
N TYR A 318 -10.88 -7.25 -16.26
CA TYR A 318 -12.19 -7.85 -16.45
C TYR A 318 -13.34 -6.85 -16.25
N PRO A 319 -13.41 -5.78 -17.06
CA PRO A 319 -14.38 -4.70 -16.88
C PRO A 319 -15.84 -5.17 -16.93
N ASP A 320 -16.16 -6.16 -17.77
CA ASP A 320 -17.54 -6.67 -17.94
C ASP A 320 -18.07 -7.45 -16.72
N SER A 321 -17.17 -7.89 -15.83
CA SER A 321 -17.51 -8.69 -14.65
C SER A 321 -17.16 -8.01 -13.33
N ASN A 322 -16.66 -6.77 -13.38
CA ASN A 322 -16.29 -6.02 -12.17
C ASN A 322 -17.42 -5.07 -11.76
N GLN A 323 -17.98 -5.29 -10.58
CA GLN A 323 -19.06 -4.48 -10.00
C GLN A 323 -18.58 -3.54 -8.89
N GLU A 324 -17.30 -3.59 -8.54
CA GLU A 324 -16.77 -2.82 -7.42
C GLU A 324 -16.48 -1.38 -7.83
N ASP A 325 -17.02 -0.45 -7.05
CA ASP A 325 -16.70 0.97 -7.15
C ASP A 325 -15.30 1.21 -6.58
N LEU A 326 -14.32 1.42 -7.46
CA LEU A 326 -12.94 1.65 -7.06
C LEU A 326 -12.78 2.97 -6.28
N HIS A 327 -13.66 3.97 -6.44
CA HIS A 327 -13.63 5.17 -5.61
C HIS A 327 -13.96 4.82 -4.17
N ALA A 328 -15.05 4.08 -3.95
CA ALA A 328 -15.45 3.61 -2.63
C ALA A 328 -14.39 2.70 -1.99
N ALA A 329 -13.87 1.73 -2.76
CA ALA A 329 -12.81 0.83 -2.28
C ALA A 329 -11.53 1.58 -1.90
N THR A 330 -11.14 2.61 -2.68
CA THR A 330 -10.00 3.47 -2.37
C THR A 330 -10.23 4.27 -1.09
N CYS A 331 -11.40 4.86 -0.96
CA CYS A 331 -11.79 5.62 0.23
C CYS A 331 -11.74 4.77 1.50
N GLU A 332 -12.36 3.58 1.46
CA GLU A 332 -12.39 2.63 2.57
C GLU A 332 -10.97 2.12 2.91
N PHE A 333 -10.20 1.70 1.91
CA PHE A 333 -8.86 1.15 2.15
C PHE A 333 -7.91 2.16 2.80
N TYR A 334 -7.91 3.42 2.33
CA TYR A 334 -7.01 4.44 2.87
C TYR A 334 -7.38 4.82 4.30
N ASP A 335 -8.66 4.86 4.62
CA ASP A 335 -9.14 5.09 5.97
C ASP A 335 -8.77 3.91 6.88
N LEU A 336 -9.07 2.69 6.44
CA LEU A 336 -8.90 1.48 7.24
C LEU A 336 -7.42 1.15 7.49
N PHE A 337 -6.60 1.09 6.43
CA PHE A 337 -5.20 0.68 6.50
C PHE A 337 -4.28 1.82 6.89
N TYR A 338 -4.49 3.02 6.34
CA TYR A 338 -3.55 4.15 6.53
C TYR A 338 -4.07 5.22 7.48
N ARG A 339 -5.34 5.17 7.89
CA ARG A 339 -6.00 6.23 8.69
C ARG A 339 -5.93 7.58 7.98
N ILE A 340 -5.95 7.55 6.64
CA ILE A 340 -5.92 8.73 5.78
C ILE A 340 -7.32 8.94 5.22
N LYS A 341 -7.93 10.06 5.59
CA LYS A 341 -9.19 10.52 5.00
C LYS A 341 -8.92 11.25 3.69
N LEU A 342 -9.15 10.58 2.56
CA LEU A 342 -9.03 11.20 1.25
C LEU A 342 -10.28 12.03 0.91
N THR A 343 -10.08 13.09 0.16
CA THR A 343 -11.16 13.83 -0.53
C THR A 343 -11.43 13.21 -1.89
N ASN A 344 -12.63 13.42 -2.45
CA ASN A 344 -12.96 12.91 -3.79
C ASN A 344 -11.95 13.38 -4.86
N GLY A 345 -11.53 14.65 -4.81
CA GLY A 345 -10.53 15.17 -5.74
C GLY A 345 -9.15 14.50 -5.62
N GLN A 346 -8.76 14.04 -4.43
CA GLN A 346 -7.53 13.25 -4.24
C GLN A 346 -7.67 11.84 -4.82
N ILE A 347 -8.84 11.21 -4.64
CA ILE A 347 -9.15 9.90 -5.23
C ILE A 347 -9.15 10.02 -6.75
N ASP A 348 -9.85 11.00 -7.33
CA ASP A 348 -9.86 11.29 -8.77
C ASP A 348 -8.45 11.48 -9.33
N ALA A 349 -7.61 12.26 -8.64
CA ALA A 349 -6.24 12.50 -9.07
C ALA A 349 -5.39 11.23 -9.09
N MET A 350 -5.61 10.32 -8.13
CA MET A 350 -4.92 9.04 -8.03
C MET A 350 -5.39 8.03 -9.09
N LEU A 351 -6.70 7.97 -9.31
CA LEU A 351 -7.34 6.97 -10.17
C LEU A 351 -7.31 7.31 -11.66
N ARG A 352 -7.20 8.59 -12.02
CA ARG A 352 -7.20 9.04 -13.43
C ARG A 352 -6.11 8.39 -14.27
N SER A 353 -4.86 8.36 -13.77
CA SER A 353 -3.76 7.71 -14.50
C SER A 353 -3.78 6.19 -14.39
N ALA A 354 -4.56 5.65 -13.46
CA ALA A 354 -4.80 4.23 -13.28
C ALA A 354 -5.92 3.68 -14.19
N GLY A 355 -6.52 4.54 -15.03
CA GLY A 355 -7.51 4.13 -16.02
C GLY A 355 -8.95 4.14 -15.54
N VAL A 356 -9.23 4.76 -14.39
CA VAL A 356 -10.58 4.89 -13.85
C VAL A 356 -11.06 6.32 -14.02
N GLU A 357 -12.22 6.46 -14.66
CA GLU A 357 -12.87 7.75 -14.88
C GLU A 357 -13.37 8.35 -13.54
N PRO A 358 -13.46 9.69 -13.43
CA PRO A 358 -14.03 10.32 -12.25
C PRO A 358 -15.45 9.83 -11.99
N ALA A 359 -15.80 9.65 -10.72
CA ALA A 359 -17.18 9.34 -10.35
C ALA A 359 -18.09 10.44 -10.91
N ALA A 360 -19.15 10.06 -11.64
CA ALA A 360 -20.11 11.03 -12.15
C ALA A 360 -20.66 11.82 -10.96
N THR A 361 -20.39 13.13 -10.91
CA THR A 361 -21.06 14.01 -9.95
C THR A 361 -22.56 13.81 -10.16
N PRO A 362 -23.36 13.55 -9.10
CA PRO A 362 -24.81 13.56 -9.26
C PRO A 362 -25.16 14.89 -9.90
N ARG A 363 -25.66 14.85 -11.15
CA ARG A 363 -26.27 16.05 -11.72
C ARG A 363 -27.34 16.46 -10.72
N PRO A 364 -27.44 17.74 -10.33
CA PRO A 364 -28.62 18.17 -9.59
C PRO A 364 -29.81 17.66 -10.37
N ILE A 365 -30.69 16.92 -9.68
CA ILE A 365 -31.92 16.38 -10.23
C ILE A 365 -32.71 17.61 -10.68
N GLY A 366 -32.51 17.99 -11.95
CA GLY A 366 -33.37 18.92 -12.64
C GLY A 366 -34.74 18.27 -12.67
N GLU A 367 -35.68 18.99 -12.09
CA GLU A 367 -37.13 18.82 -12.03
C GLU A 367 -37.74 17.74 -12.94
N PRO A 368 -38.73 16.99 -12.44
CA PRO A 368 -39.37 15.95 -13.23
C PRO A 368 -40.03 16.56 -14.47
N LEU A 369 -39.61 16.07 -15.64
CA LEU A 369 -40.39 16.14 -16.87
C LEU A 369 -41.71 15.37 -16.64
N VAL A 370 -42.71 16.07 -16.15
CA VAL A 370 -44.11 15.65 -16.24
C VAL A 370 -44.56 15.91 -17.67
N GLY A 371 -44.79 14.83 -18.41
CA GLY A 371 -45.49 14.90 -19.69
C GLY A 371 -46.96 15.25 -19.48
N LEU A 372 -47.45 16.24 -20.21
CA LEU A 372 -48.87 16.36 -20.57
C LEU A 372 -48.95 16.68 -22.05
N GLY A 373 -49.79 15.90 -22.74
CA GLY A 373 -49.96 15.92 -24.18
C GLY A 373 -50.63 17.18 -24.73
N ALA A 374 -50.50 17.27 -26.05
CA ALA A 374 -50.94 18.29 -27.00
C ALA A 374 -52.34 18.90 -26.83
N ALA A 375 -52.44 20.21 -27.11
CA ALA A 375 -53.44 20.84 -27.99
C ALA A 375 -52.98 22.29 -28.37
N PRO A 376 -53.50 22.95 -29.43
CA PRO A 376 -52.72 23.70 -30.41
C PRO A 376 -52.58 25.21 -30.17
N LEU A 377 -51.54 25.79 -30.78
CA LEU A 377 -51.16 27.22 -30.79
C LEU A 377 -52.20 28.13 -31.48
N PRO A 378 -52.48 29.33 -30.93
CA PRO A 378 -53.00 30.47 -31.69
C PRO A 378 -51.87 31.42 -32.13
N PRO A 379 -52.08 32.26 -33.18
CA PRO A 379 -51.02 32.95 -33.90
C PRO A 379 -50.56 34.26 -33.24
N LEU A 380 -49.31 34.64 -33.55
CA LEU A 380 -48.61 35.86 -33.14
C LEU A 380 -49.26 37.14 -33.72
N PRO A 381 -49.29 38.26 -32.96
CA PRO A 381 -49.47 39.58 -33.55
C PRO A 381 -48.13 40.26 -33.88
N SER A 382 -48.13 40.84 -35.07
CA SER A 382 -47.09 41.59 -35.77
C SER A 382 -46.80 42.96 -35.17
N THR A 383 -45.53 43.38 -35.19
CA THR A 383 -45.09 44.77 -34.91
C THR A 383 -44.78 45.50 -36.22
N PRO A 384 -45.26 46.74 -36.44
CA PRO A 384 -44.97 47.52 -37.65
C PRO A 384 -43.71 48.40 -37.52
N PRO A 385 -43.19 48.96 -38.64
CA PRO A 385 -41.80 49.35 -38.78
C PRO A 385 -41.53 50.83 -38.51
N ALA A 386 -40.28 51.16 -38.17
CA ALA A 386 -39.74 52.51 -38.27
C ALA A 386 -38.65 52.58 -39.35
N ALA A 387 -38.70 53.64 -40.16
CA ALA A 387 -37.77 54.03 -41.22
C ALA A 387 -37.67 55.57 -41.19
N PRO A 388 -36.75 56.25 -41.92
CA PRO A 388 -35.42 55.87 -42.39
C PRO A 388 -34.32 56.99 -42.29
N ASN A 389 -33.03 56.58 -42.32
CA ASN A 389 -31.84 57.16 -43.02
C ASN A 389 -31.39 58.65 -42.77
N PRO A 390 -30.20 59.13 -43.26
CA PRO A 390 -29.26 58.57 -44.25
C PRO A 390 -27.73 58.74 -44.00
N ALA A 391 -26.96 58.14 -44.93
CA ALA A 391 -25.70 58.62 -45.54
C ALA A 391 -24.31 58.09 -45.04
N THR A 392 -23.70 57.28 -45.91
CA THR A 392 -22.27 56.95 -46.12
C THR A 392 -21.49 58.16 -46.73
N PRO A 393 -20.13 58.18 -46.96
CA PRO A 393 -19.32 57.09 -47.53
C PRO A 393 -17.84 57.05 -47.00
N PRO A 394 -16.80 56.49 -47.69
CA PRO A 394 -15.87 55.52 -47.08
C PRO A 394 -14.41 56.04 -47.03
N ALA A 395 -13.46 55.28 -46.49
CA ALA A 395 -12.17 54.97 -47.16
C ALA A 395 -11.11 54.28 -46.25
N SER A 396 -10.42 53.34 -46.92
CA SER A 396 -8.98 53.04 -46.85
C SER A 396 -8.34 52.39 -45.62
N SER A 397 -8.02 51.12 -45.84
CA SER A 397 -6.85 50.39 -45.36
C SER A 397 -5.51 51.03 -45.76
N THR A 398 -4.52 51.02 -44.86
CA THR A 398 -3.09 50.86 -45.17
C THR A 398 -2.31 50.43 -43.91
N SER A 399 -1.67 49.26 -43.97
CA SER A 399 -0.52 48.84 -43.13
C SER A 399 0.74 49.69 -43.48
N PRO A 400 2.00 49.41 -43.04
CA PRO A 400 2.58 48.42 -42.12
C PRO A 400 3.74 48.96 -41.21
N MET A 401 4.50 48.03 -40.59
CA MET A 401 5.91 48.11 -40.11
C MET A 401 6.21 48.59 -38.67
N SER A 402 6.49 47.60 -37.78
CA SER A 402 7.78 47.25 -37.13
C SER A 402 8.93 48.30 -37.05
N PRO A 403 10.00 48.16 -36.22
CA PRO A 403 10.34 47.13 -35.20
C PRO A 403 11.07 47.66 -33.92
N LEU A 404 11.60 46.71 -33.13
CA LEU A 404 12.85 46.74 -32.32
C LEU A 404 12.81 47.14 -30.82
N ALA A 405 12.88 46.10 -29.98
CA ALA A 405 13.75 45.78 -28.81
C ALA A 405 14.79 46.82 -28.28
N PRO A 406 15.50 46.59 -27.14
CA PRO A 406 15.30 45.69 -25.97
C PRO A 406 15.50 46.38 -24.57
N LEU A 407 15.34 45.57 -23.50
CA LEU A 407 15.89 45.52 -22.11
C LEU A 407 17.15 46.39 -21.77
N PRO A 408 17.64 46.51 -20.51
CA PRO A 408 17.28 45.86 -19.21
C PRO A 408 17.14 46.88 -18.03
N SER A 409 16.76 46.54 -16.79
CA SER A 409 17.67 46.12 -15.69
C SER A 409 16.91 46.15 -14.35
N SER A 410 17.08 45.13 -13.51
CA SER A 410 16.75 45.08 -12.07
C SER A 410 17.72 45.99 -11.25
N PRO A 411 17.77 46.02 -9.88
CA PRO A 411 16.98 45.33 -8.84
C PRO A 411 16.68 46.19 -7.56
N THR A 412 16.13 45.54 -6.52
CA THR A 412 16.23 45.85 -5.06
C THR A 412 15.41 47.07 -4.55
N THR A 413 14.72 47.10 -3.41
CA THR A 413 15.02 46.53 -2.08
C THR A 413 13.77 46.59 -1.15
N SER A 414 13.74 45.65 -0.20
CA SER A 414 13.12 45.60 1.13
C SER A 414 12.46 46.86 1.75
N ALA A 415 11.32 46.65 2.43
CA ALA A 415 11.01 47.01 3.84
C ALA A 415 9.61 47.60 4.06
N ALA A 416 8.80 46.90 4.87
CA ALA A 416 7.69 47.43 5.67
C ALA A 416 8.26 47.92 7.05
N PRO A 417 7.49 48.45 8.04
CA PRO A 417 6.03 48.66 8.12
C PRO A 417 5.62 50.04 8.71
N THR A 418 4.33 50.41 8.63
CA THR A 418 3.74 51.38 9.58
C THR A 418 2.24 51.13 9.76
N THR A 419 1.84 51.29 11.02
CA THR A 419 0.59 50.97 11.71
C THR A 419 -0.48 52.08 11.68
N THR A 420 -1.75 51.68 11.44
CA THR A 420 -3.04 52.18 12.03
C THR A 420 -3.53 53.59 11.61
N PRO A 421 -4.86 53.94 11.54
CA PRO A 421 -6.01 53.33 12.21
C PRO A 421 -7.30 53.06 11.38
N ALA A 422 -8.23 52.38 12.06
CA ALA A 422 -9.51 51.85 11.61
C ALA A 422 -10.69 52.84 11.69
N LEU A 423 -11.76 52.53 10.93
CA LEU A 423 -13.23 52.55 11.25
C LEU A 423 -14.06 52.69 9.93
N PRO A 424 -15.38 52.36 9.87
CA PRO A 424 -15.98 51.04 10.03
C PRO A 424 -16.93 50.63 8.87
N GLY A 425 -17.16 49.33 8.72
CA GLY A 425 -18.46 48.76 8.30
C GLY A 425 -18.80 48.73 6.80
N VAL A 426 -18.69 47.55 6.20
CA VAL A 426 -19.78 46.84 5.47
C VAL A 426 -19.40 45.36 5.44
N GLN A 427 -20.21 44.51 6.08
CA GLN A 427 -20.11 43.06 5.94
C GLN A 427 -20.62 42.65 4.55
N VAL A 428 -19.73 42.09 3.74
CA VAL A 428 -20.09 41.31 2.55
C VAL A 428 -19.94 39.84 2.94
N PRO A 429 -20.98 38.98 2.77
CA PRO A 429 -20.83 37.57 3.09
C PRO A 429 -19.81 36.95 2.15
N ALA A 430 -18.74 36.42 2.73
CA ALA A 430 -17.76 35.61 2.02
C ALA A 430 -18.47 34.37 1.44
N ALA A 431 -18.25 34.13 0.14
CA ALA A 431 -18.61 32.89 -0.52
C ALA A 431 -18.04 31.71 0.27
N PRO A 432 -18.77 30.58 0.41
CA PRO A 432 -18.22 29.42 1.07
C PRO A 432 -17.03 28.91 0.25
N SER A 433 -15.85 29.02 0.84
CA SER A 433 -14.68 28.24 0.45
C SER A 433 -15.12 26.79 0.32
N THR A 434 -15.00 26.22 -0.88
CA THR A 434 -15.16 24.79 -1.13
C THR A 434 -14.12 24.04 -0.32
N ALA A 435 -14.42 23.77 0.94
CA ALA A 435 -13.79 22.71 1.70
C ALA A 435 -14.03 21.43 0.90
N ALA A 436 -12.97 20.86 0.35
CA ALA A 436 -13.04 19.59 -0.35
C ALA A 436 -13.65 18.57 0.61
N ALA A 437 -14.88 18.15 0.34
CA ALA A 437 -15.58 17.20 1.18
C ALA A 437 -14.70 15.94 1.31
N THR A 438 -14.45 15.53 2.55
CA THR A 438 -13.92 14.19 2.83
C THR A 438 -14.79 13.19 2.10
N CYS A 439 -14.16 12.21 1.46
CA CYS A 439 -14.89 11.15 0.78
C CYS A 439 -15.94 10.58 1.72
N THR A 440 -17.20 10.66 1.29
CA THR A 440 -18.35 10.20 2.05
C THR A 440 -18.84 8.94 1.34
N LEU A 441 -18.73 7.79 2.00
CA LEU A 441 -19.27 6.54 1.47
C LEU A 441 -20.79 6.69 1.28
N PRO A 442 -21.34 6.47 0.07
CA PRO A 442 -22.79 6.46 -0.09
C PRO A 442 -23.37 5.23 0.64
N GLY A 443 -24.22 5.46 1.65
CA GLY A 443 -25.09 4.41 2.21
C GLY A 443 -24.66 3.73 3.52
N ALA A 444 -23.92 4.38 4.43
CA ALA A 444 -23.56 3.81 5.75
C ALA A 444 -24.74 3.59 6.74
N ASN A 445 -26.00 3.61 6.27
CA ASN A 445 -27.20 3.33 7.08
C ASN A 445 -28.06 2.23 6.43
N THR A 446 -27.52 1.02 6.28
CA THR A 446 -28.36 -0.20 6.19
C THR A 446 -27.54 -1.40 6.67
N PRO A 447 -27.92 -2.09 7.77
CA PRO A 447 -27.34 -3.38 8.07
C PRO A 447 -27.73 -4.33 6.93
N LEU A 448 -26.76 -5.02 6.31
CA LEU A 448 -27.05 -6.14 5.43
C LEU A 448 -27.81 -7.19 6.27
N GLY A 449 -29.12 -7.24 6.05
CA GLY A 449 -30.05 -8.11 6.74
C GLY A 449 -29.72 -9.57 6.43
N MET A 450 -29.63 -10.37 7.50
CA MET A 450 -29.79 -11.81 7.41
C MET A 450 -31.22 -12.10 6.94
N GLU A 451 -31.38 -12.73 5.78
CA GLU A 451 -32.58 -13.50 5.50
C GLU A 451 -32.34 -14.95 5.90
N SER A 452 -32.95 -15.31 7.02
CA SER A 452 -33.10 -16.68 7.51
C SER A 452 -34.17 -17.38 6.69
N THR A 453 -33.76 -18.24 5.76
CA THR A 453 -34.70 -19.21 5.16
C THR A 453 -34.69 -20.49 5.97
N THR A 454 -35.78 -20.70 6.70
CA THR A 454 -36.13 -21.93 7.41
C THR A 454 -36.27 -23.11 6.45
N ALA A 455 -35.52 -24.19 6.69
CA ALA A 455 -35.89 -25.53 6.23
C ALA A 455 -35.88 -26.49 7.43
N ARG A 456 -37.06 -27.07 7.68
CA ARG A 456 -37.35 -28.06 8.73
C ARG A 456 -36.65 -29.40 8.42
N GLY A 457 -36.07 -29.96 9.47
CA GLY A 457 -36.26 -31.36 9.88
C GLY A 457 -35.35 -32.41 9.25
N LEU A 458 -34.45 -32.97 10.07
CA LEU A 458 -34.34 -34.42 10.33
C LEU A 458 -33.41 -34.67 11.54
N SER A 459 -33.81 -35.65 12.36
CA SER A 459 -33.31 -36.04 13.69
C SER A 459 -31.90 -36.70 13.70
N PRO A 460 -31.29 -36.97 14.89
CA PRO A 460 -29.84 -37.07 15.05
C PRO A 460 -29.26 -38.48 15.27
N LEU A 461 -27.91 -38.53 15.27
CA LEU A 461 -26.94 -39.53 15.79
C LEU A 461 -26.58 -40.75 14.90
N PRO A 462 -25.39 -41.40 15.04
CA PRO A 462 -24.44 -41.32 16.17
C PRO A 462 -22.93 -41.19 15.84
N GLU A 463 -22.15 -40.94 16.91
CA GLU A 463 -20.71 -41.15 17.00
C GLU A 463 -20.30 -42.61 16.74
N SER A 464 -19.21 -42.83 15.99
CA SER A 464 -18.15 -43.80 16.34
C SER A 464 -16.97 -43.75 15.34
N SER A 465 -15.84 -43.25 15.85
CA SER A 465 -14.45 -43.78 15.78
C SER A 465 -13.69 -44.07 14.45
N PRO A 466 -12.34 -44.10 14.51
CA PRO A 466 -11.45 -43.63 13.43
C PRO A 466 -10.64 -44.74 12.72
N LEU A 467 -10.17 -44.46 11.49
CA LEU A 467 -8.82 -44.73 10.95
C LEU A 467 -8.82 -44.75 9.41
N GLY A 468 -7.82 -44.11 8.81
CA GLY A 468 -7.60 -44.11 7.36
C GLY A 468 -6.36 -43.31 6.96
N SER A 469 -5.20 -43.89 7.24
CA SER A 469 -3.84 -43.43 6.94
C SER A 469 -3.62 -43.09 5.46
N ALA A 470 -2.92 -41.99 5.17
CA ALA A 470 -2.34 -41.68 3.86
C ALA A 470 -0.80 -41.55 3.98
N PRO A 471 -0.04 -41.87 2.92
CA PRO A 471 1.32 -42.42 3.04
C PRO A 471 2.42 -41.36 3.16
N GLY A 472 3.47 -41.77 3.89
CA GLY A 472 4.62 -40.94 4.28
C GLY A 472 5.64 -40.64 3.20
N VAL A 473 6.32 -39.52 3.42
CA VAL A 473 7.48 -39.00 2.68
C VAL A 473 8.75 -39.70 3.18
N PRO A 474 9.66 -40.20 2.31
CA PRO A 474 10.92 -40.78 2.75
C PRO A 474 12.01 -39.72 3.00
N PRO A 475 12.96 -39.95 3.93
CA PRO A 475 14.02 -39.00 4.29
C PRO A 475 15.21 -39.03 3.30
N PRO A 476 16.06 -37.97 3.28
CA PRO A 476 17.13 -37.85 2.29
C PRO A 476 18.36 -38.73 2.63
N GLY A 477 18.75 -39.55 1.65
CA GLY A 477 19.94 -40.40 1.67
C GLY A 477 21.24 -39.65 1.33
N ARG A 478 22.32 -40.09 1.98
CA ARG A 478 23.69 -39.57 1.90
C ARG A 478 24.33 -39.71 0.51
N ARG A 479 25.22 -38.76 0.20
CA ARG A 479 26.21 -38.73 -0.89
C ARG A 479 26.97 -40.05 -1.04
N GLY A 480 27.18 -40.47 -2.28
CA GLY A 480 28.13 -41.53 -2.66
C GLY A 480 28.44 -41.54 -4.15
N GLN A 481 29.60 -40.97 -4.49
CA GLN A 481 30.57 -41.35 -5.55
C GLN A 481 30.10 -41.60 -7.00
N ALA A 482 30.78 -40.90 -7.91
CA ALA A 482 30.83 -41.13 -9.35
C ALA A 482 31.55 -42.44 -9.73
N PRO A 483 31.26 -42.95 -10.94
CA PRO A 483 32.30 -43.37 -11.88
C PRO A 483 32.04 -42.71 -13.25
N GLY A 484 33.01 -42.34 -14.08
CA GLY A 484 34.25 -43.03 -14.43
C GLY A 484 34.21 -43.27 -15.94
N LEU A 485 35.01 -42.50 -16.67
CA LEU A 485 35.22 -42.58 -18.12
C LEU A 485 35.65 -43.98 -18.56
N SER A 486 35.12 -44.48 -19.69
CA SER A 486 35.83 -45.36 -20.62
C SER A 486 35.16 -45.39 -22.00
N SER A 487 36.03 -45.34 -23.01
CA SER A 487 35.84 -45.11 -24.45
C SER A 487 35.37 -46.35 -25.25
N PRO A 488 35.14 -46.22 -26.58
CA PRO A 488 34.15 -47.00 -27.35
C PRO A 488 34.74 -48.17 -28.17
N GLY A 489 33.85 -49.01 -28.71
CA GLY A 489 34.21 -49.99 -29.74
C GLY A 489 33.00 -50.59 -30.49
N ALA A 490 33.01 -50.39 -31.83
CA ALA A 490 32.60 -51.30 -32.93
C ALA A 490 31.17 -51.92 -32.91
N LEU A 491 30.25 -51.56 -33.82
CA LEU A 491 30.09 -51.89 -35.26
C LEU A 491 29.17 -53.10 -35.55
N SER A 492 28.28 -52.88 -36.54
CA SER A 492 27.46 -53.83 -37.34
C SER A 492 26.12 -54.25 -36.70
N GLN A 493 24.95 -54.17 -37.36
CA GLN A 493 24.58 -53.97 -38.76
C GLN A 493 23.51 -52.88 -38.95
#